data_AF-A0A0W7YUW1-F1
#
_entry.id   AF-A0A0W7YUW1-F1
#
_cell.length_a   1.000
_cell.length_b   1.000
_cell.length_c   1.000
_cell.angle_alpha   90.00
_cell.angle_beta   90.00
_cell.angle_gamma   90.00
#
_symmetry.space_group_name_H-M   'P 1'
#
loop_
_entity.id
_entity.type
_entity.pdbx_description
1 polymer ?
#
loop_
_entity_poly.entity_id
_entity_poly.type
_entity_poly.pdbx_seq_one_letter_code
_entity_poly.pdbx_strand_id
1 'polypeptide(L)'
;MSTPQPDKAMPRPKLVFWIIGTPVALFAILMLGSQILFNLSPAKEQQWVERETIRLCWKEREKGPKEDTPPQFTPGQCEQLEYDFKKKWNINP
;
A
#
# COMPACT_ATOMS: atom_id res chain seq x y z
N MET A 1 64.71 3.57 26.35
CA MET A 1 63.66 3.04 27.24
C MET A 1 62.37 3.05 26.45
N SER A 2 61.95 1.89 25.94
CA SER A 2 60.70 1.76 25.19
C SER A 2 59.67 1.12 26.10
N THR A 3 58.73 1.91 26.59
CA THR A 3 57.57 1.41 27.33
C THR A 3 56.59 0.75 26.35
N PRO A 4 56.09 -0.46 26.63
CA PRO A 4 55.11 -1.10 25.78
C PRO A 4 53.72 -0.48 26.08
N GLN A 5 53.01 -0.05 25.04
CA GLN A 5 51.59 0.30 25.19
C GLN A 5 50.77 -0.97 25.44
N PRO A 6 49.78 -0.94 26.33
CA PRO A 6 48.85 -2.05 26.48
C PRO A 6 47.82 -2.00 25.34
N ASP A 7 47.95 -2.93 24.39
CA ASP A 7 46.87 -3.32 23.48
C ASP A 7 45.69 -3.86 24.31
N LYS A 8 44.79 -2.98 24.75
CA LYS A 8 43.57 -3.39 25.45
C LYS A 8 42.59 -3.98 24.43
N ALA A 9 42.63 -5.31 24.37
CA ALA A 9 41.68 -6.17 23.70
C ALA A 9 40.24 -5.65 23.82
N MET A 10 39.67 -5.36 22.66
CA MET A 10 38.33 -4.79 22.50
C MET A 10 37.27 -5.87 22.79
N PRO A 11 36.27 -5.64 23.66
CA PRO A 11 35.15 -6.54 23.84
C PRO A 11 34.19 -6.39 22.64
N ARG A 12 34.54 -6.98 21.49
CA ARG A 12 33.84 -6.81 20.21
C ARG A 12 32.52 -7.59 20.00
N PRO A 13 32.13 -8.64 20.74
CA PRO A 13 30.96 -9.43 20.34
C PRO A 13 29.64 -8.69 20.60
N LYS A 14 29.53 -7.97 21.72
CA LYS A 14 28.31 -7.22 22.07
C LYS A 14 28.10 -6.00 21.18
N LEU A 15 29.18 -5.34 20.76
CA LEU A 15 29.11 -4.17 19.88
C LEU A 15 28.66 -4.57 18.47
N VAL A 16 29.19 -5.66 17.92
CA VAL A 16 28.78 -6.19 16.61
C VAL A 16 27.32 -6.66 16.64
N PHE A 17 26.89 -7.32 17.71
CA PHE A 17 25.50 -7.72 17.89
C PHE A 17 24.56 -6.51 17.94
N TRP A 18 24.99 -5.39 18.54
CA TRP A 18 24.21 -4.16 18.58
C TRP A 18 24.17 -3.44 17.23
N ILE A 19 25.29 -3.39 16.49
CA ILE A 19 25.37 -2.77 15.16
C ILE A 19 24.49 -3.50 14.14
N ILE A 20 24.40 -4.82 14.23
CA ILE A 20 23.57 -5.63 13.31
C ILE A 20 22.13 -5.75 13.84
N GLY A 21 21.96 -5.90 15.16
CA GLY A 21 20.65 -6.06 15.78
C GLY A 21 19.76 -4.83 15.65
N THR A 22 20.33 -3.63 15.79
CA THR A 22 19.58 -2.37 15.71
C THR A 22 18.91 -2.13 14.34
N PRO A 23 19.59 -2.22 13.18
CA PRO A 23 18.93 -2.04 11.89
C PRO A 23 17.90 -3.14 11.60
N VAL A 24 18.14 -4.38 12.03
CA VAL A 24 17.17 -5.48 11.86
C VAL A 24 15.92 -5.25 12.71
N ALA A 25 16.08 -4.83 13.97
CA ALA A 25 14.97 -4.49 14.85
C ALA A 25 14.19 -3.28 14.32
N LEU A 26 14.88 -2.25 13.85
CA LEU A 26 14.25 -1.08 13.23
C LEU A 26 13.43 -1.48 11.99
N PHE A 27 13.99 -2.32 11.12
CA PHE A 27 13.29 -2.83 9.95
C PHE A 27 12.04 -3.63 10.32
N ALA A 28 12.11 -4.49 11.34
CA ALA A 28 10.96 -5.24 11.83
C ALA A 28 9.86 -4.31 12.36
N ILE A 29 10.22 -3.25 13.10
CA ILE A 29 9.26 -2.25 13.59
C ILE A 29 8.62 -1.50 12.41
N LEU A 30 9.39 -1.12 11.40
CA LEU A 30 8.85 -0.45 10.21
C LEU A 30 7.90 -1.37 9.42
N MET A 31 8.22 -2.66 9.29
CA MET A 31 7.34 -3.65 8.67
C MET A 31 6.05 -3.85 9.46
N LEU A 32 6.11 -3.84 10.79
CA LEU A 32 4.90 -3.94 11.63
C LEU A 32 4.06 -2.66 11.55
N GLY A 33 4.71 -1.49 11.55
CA GLY A 33 4.06 -0.19 11.38
C GLY A 33 3.36 -0.05 10.03
N SER A 34 3.97 -0.56 8.95
CA SER A 34 3.36 -0.53 7.62
C SER A 34 2.08 -1.35 7.57
N GLN A 35 2.06 -2.55 8.14
CA GLN A 35 0.82 -3.36 8.20
C GLN A 35 -0.29 -2.64 8.94
N ILE A 36 0.02 -1.91 10.02
CA ILE A 36 -0.97 -1.13 10.77
C ILE A 36 -1.53 0.01 9.90
N LEU A 37 -0.65 0.77 9.22
CA LEU A 37 -1.06 1.85 8.29
C LEU A 37 -1.92 1.33 7.13
N PHE A 38 -1.54 0.20 6.51
CA PHE A 38 -2.30 -0.40 5.42
C PHE A 38 -3.65 -0.97 5.88
N ASN A 39 -3.75 -1.55 7.08
CA ASN A 39 -5.01 -2.06 7.63
C ASN A 39 -5.96 -0.95 8.13
N LEU A 40 -5.45 0.23 8.46
CA LEU A 40 -6.28 1.38 8.87
C LEU A 40 -6.82 2.20 7.70
N SER A 41 -6.15 2.17 6.54
CA SER A 41 -6.58 2.91 5.32
C SER A 41 -7.18 2.08 4.17
N PRO A 42 -7.69 0.83 4.34
CA PRO A 42 -8.28 0.10 3.22
C PRO A 42 -9.53 0.81 2.69
N ALA A 43 -10.21 1.58 3.55
CA ALA A 43 -11.38 2.33 3.18
C ALA A 43 -11.12 3.35 2.07
N LYS A 44 -10.00 4.08 2.14
CA LYS A 44 -9.69 5.13 1.15
C LYS A 44 -9.27 4.55 -0.19
N GLU A 45 -8.47 3.49 -0.18
CA GLU A 45 -8.06 2.81 -1.42
C GLU A 45 -9.26 2.12 -2.08
N GLN A 46 -10.10 1.41 -1.32
CA GLN A 46 -11.31 0.80 -1.85
C GLN A 46 -12.27 1.85 -2.42
N GLN A 47 -12.49 2.95 -1.69
CA GLN A 47 -13.29 4.06 -2.18
C GLN A 47 -12.71 4.66 -3.48
N TRP A 48 -11.39 4.83 -3.57
CA TRP A 48 -10.75 5.33 -4.78
C TRP A 48 -10.90 4.36 -5.97
N VAL A 49 -10.66 3.06 -5.76
CA VAL A 49 -10.81 2.03 -6.79
C VAL A 49 -12.25 1.95 -7.29
N GLU A 50 -13.23 1.95 -6.38
CA GLU A 50 -14.65 1.87 -6.75
C GLU A 50 -15.10 3.12 -7.53
N ARG A 51 -14.66 4.31 -7.10
CA ARG A 51 -14.90 5.57 -7.84
C ARG A 51 -14.28 5.54 -9.24
N GLU A 52 -13.03 5.08 -9.37
CA GLU A 52 -12.35 5.03 -10.67
C GLU A 52 -12.99 3.97 -11.59
N THR A 53 -13.49 2.88 -11.03
CA THR A 53 -14.25 1.86 -11.79
C THR A 53 -15.52 2.43 -12.39
N ILE A 54 -16.29 3.22 -11.63
CA ILE A 54 -17.47 3.95 -12.14
C ILE A 54 -17.07 4.91 -13.25
N ARG A 55 -16.00 5.68 -13.04
CA ARG A 55 -15.48 6.64 -14.03
C ARG A 55 -15.09 5.94 -15.35
N LEU A 56 -14.46 4.78 -15.26
CA LEU A 56 -14.11 3.95 -16.42
C LEU A 56 -15.35 3.42 -17.13
N CYS A 57 -16.36 2.95 -16.38
CA CYS A 57 -17.62 2.45 -16.94
C CYS A 57 -18.29 3.51 -17.83
N TRP A 58 -18.43 4.73 -17.32
CA TRP A 58 -19.00 5.84 -18.10
C TRP A 58 -18.14 6.21 -19.30
N LYS A 59 -16.82 6.26 -19.11
CA LYS A 59 -15.87 6.57 -20.19
C LYS A 59 -15.92 5.54 -21.32
N GLU A 60 -16.14 4.26 -21.01
CA GLU A 60 -16.32 3.22 -22.04
C GLU A 60 -17.69 3.34 -22.73
N ARG A 61 -18.75 3.62 -21.97
CA ARG A 61 -20.09 3.85 -22.52
C ARG A 61 -20.12 5.03 -23.49
N GLU A 62 -19.47 6.14 -23.14
CA GLU A 62 -19.36 7.34 -23.99
C GLU A 62 -18.54 7.07 -25.27
N LYS A 63 -17.50 6.25 -25.17
CA LYS A 63 -16.67 5.88 -26.33
C LYS A 63 -17.38 4.97 -27.32
N GLY A 64 -18.44 4.27 -26.89
CA GLY A 64 -19.15 3.29 -27.69
C GLY A 64 -18.35 1.99 -27.91
N PRO A 65 -19.00 0.94 -28.44
CA PRO A 65 -18.35 -0.33 -28.71
C PRO A 65 -17.23 -0.13 -29.76
N LYS A 66 -16.02 -0.55 -29.42
CA LYS A 66 -14.93 -0.64 -30.40
C LYS A 66 -15.16 -1.90 -31.23
N GLU A 67 -14.99 -1.81 -32.55
CA GLU A 67 -15.27 -2.89 -33.51
C GLU A 67 -14.68 -4.27 -33.14
N ASP A 68 -13.57 -4.30 -32.41
CA ASP A 68 -12.85 -5.54 -32.05
C ASP A 68 -12.72 -5.80 -30.55
N THR A 69 -13.47 -5.11 -29.68
CA THR A 69 -13.38 -5.32 -28.23
C THR A 69 -14.75 -5.59 -27.63
N PRO A 70 -14.96 -6.75 -26.97
CA PRO A 70 -16.21 -6.99 -26.26
C PRO A 70 -16.38 -5.91 -25.19
N PRO A 71 -17.59 -5.38 -25.01
CA PRO A 71 -17.85 -4.36 -23.98
C PRO A 71 -17.52 -4.94 -22.60
N GLN A 72 -16.67 -4.26 -21.84
CA GLN A 72 -16.29 -4.72 -20.50
C GLN A 72 -17.44 -4.55 -19.49
N PHE A 73 -18.41 -3.68 -19.80
CA PHE A 73 -19.56 -3.37 -18.95
C PHE A 73 -20.88 -3.61 -19.68
N THR A 74 -21.84 -4.23 -19.00
CA THR A 74 -23.20 -4.44 -19.50
C THR A 74 -24.05 -3.16 -19.38
N PRO A 75 -25.14 -3.03 -20.17
CA PRO A 75 -26.10 -1.95 -19.98
C PRO A 75 -26.64 -1.96 -18.54
N GLY A 76 -26.64 -0.82 -17.85
CA GLY A 76 -27.12 -0.70 -16.47
C GLY A 76 -26.09 -1.01 -15.38
N GLN A 77 -24.91 -1.54 -15.72
CA GLN A 77 -23.87 -1.83 -14.72
C GLN A 77 -23.27 -0.57 -14.12
N CYS A 78 -23.12 0.51 -14.90
CA CYS A 78 -22.56 1.76 -14.40
C CYS A 78 -23.48 2.37 -13.33
N GLU A 79 -24.79 2.40 -13.58
CA GLU A 79 -25.80 2.90 -12.64
C GLU A 79 -25.87 2.06 -11.36
N GLN A 80 -25.71 0.74 -11.49
CA GLN A 80 -25.66 -0.15 -10.33
C GLN A 80 -24.40 0.08 -9.48
N LEU A 81 -23.24 0.24 -10.12
CA LEU A 81 -21.98 0.56 -9.43
C LEU A 81 -22.06 1.90 -8.69
N GLU A 82 -22.69 2.92 -9.28
CA GLU A 82 -22.95 4.20 -8.61
C GLU A 82 -23.86 4.06 -7.39
N TYR A 83 -24.93 3.29 -7.53
CA TYR A 83 -25.85 3.02 -6.43
C TYR A 83 -25.15 2.31 -5.28
N ASP A 84 -24.37 1.26 -5.58
CA ASP A 84 -23.62 0.50 -4.58
C ASP A 84 -22.55 1.36 -3.91
N PHE A 85 -21.86 2.22 -4.65
CA PHE A 85 -20.90 3.18 -4.10
C PHE A 85 -21.56 4.18 -3.16
N LYS A 86 -22.68 4.78 -3.58
CA LYS A 86 -23.45 5.72 -2.75
C LYS A 86 -23.99 5.05 -1.49
N LYS A 87 -24.47 3.81 -1.60
CA LYS A 87 -24.96 3.02 -0.47
C LYS A 87 -23.85 2.67 0.51
N LYS A 88 -22.65 2.38 0.01
CA LYS A 88 -21.50 1.96 0.82
C LYS A 88 -20.77 3.13 1.51
N TRP A 89 -20.59 4.25 0.81
CA TRP A 89 -19.78 5.38 1.28
C TRP A 89 -20.58 6.62 1.65
N ASN A 90 -21.89 6.66 1.35
CA ASN A 90 -22.78 7.79 1.58
C ASN A 90 -22.31 9.12 0.94
N ILE A 91 -21.59 9.00 -0.19
CA ILE A 91 -21.07 10.11 -0.99
C ILE A 91 -21.32 9.81 -2.47
N ASN A 92 -21.39 10.84 -3.31
CA ASN A 92 -21.47 10.64 -4.76
C ASN A 92 -20.07 10.29 -5.33
N PRO A 93 -20.01 9.34 -6.26
CA PRO A 93 -18.76 8.97 -6.94
C PRO A 93 -18.20 10.11 -7.78
#